data_AF-A0AAV0X6B7-F1
#
_entry.id   AF-A0AAV0X6B7-F1
#
_cell.length_a   1.000
_cell.length_b   1.000
_cell.length_c   1.000
_cell.angle_alpha   90.00
_cell.angle_beta   90.00
_cell.angle_gamma   90.00
#
_symmetry.space_group_name_H-M   'P 1'
#
loop_
_entity.id
_entity.type
_entity.pdbx_description
1 polymer ?
#
loop_
_entity_poly.entity_id
_entity_poly.type
_entity_poly.pdbx_seq_one_letter_code
_entity_poly.pdbx_strand_id
1 'polypeptide(L)'
;MGICYTFSGTITNYLTPNSELQNINSNSPTPSCNFLNSLCYARTEYLPRSVLYYVHYPKEVPNIVDKYYSVQENMERDTTFTFWEMTSAPELRRLSPSQRRCRFMDEPMDNTIPVYSYNVCRMICRRNLALKMCKCTPHFYPYPGAS
;
A
#
# COMPACT_ATOMS: atom_id res chain seq x y z
N MET A 1 0.38 -13.11 0.82
CA MET A 1 1.33 -12.01 0.62
C MET A 1 1.99 -11.71 1.95
N GLY A 2 3.27 -12.02 2.09
CA GLY A 2 4.10 -11.55 3.19
C GLY A 2 5.06 -10.52 2.63
N ILE A 3 4.89 -9.24 2.98
CA ILE A 3 5.79 -8.17 2.55
C ILE A 3 6.98 -8.18 3.51
N CYS A 4 8.19 -8.38 2.99
CA CYS A 4 9.41 -8.45 3.80
C CYS A 4 9.96 -7.07 4.16
N TYR A 5 9.84 -6.10 3.23
CA TYR A 5 10.35 -4.75 3.39
C TYR A 5 9.44 -3.76 2.67
N THR A 6 9.37 -2.53 3.17
CA THR A 6 8.69 -1.43 2.49
C THR A 6 9.52 -0.17 2.63
N PHE A 7 9.62 0.57 1.52
CA PHE A 7 10.25 1.87 1.46
C PHE A 7 9.17 2.93 1.21
N SER A 8 9.15 4.00 2.01
CA SER A 8 8.26 5.16 1.85
C SER A 8 6.75 4.86 1.81
N GLY A 9 6.31 3.70 2.32
CA GLY A 9 4.90 3.38 2.50
C GLY A 9 4.38 3.99 3.79
N THR A 10 3.53 5.02 3.69
CA THR A 10 3.03 5.79 4.84
C THR A 10 1.98 5.06 5.68
N ILE A 11 1.32 4.06 5.09
CA ILE A 11 0.23 3.31 5.74
C ILE A 11 0.58 1.84 6.02
N THR A 12 1.80 1.42 5.72
CA THR A 12 2.22 0.01 5.86
C THR A 12 2.25 -0.46 7.31
N ASN A 13 2.52 0.44 8.26
CA ASN A 13 2.55 0.15 9.70
C ASN A 13 1.19 -0.35 10.22
N TYR A 14 0.07 0.02 9.57
CA TYR A 14 -1.25 -0.49 9.93
C TYR A 14 -1.50 -1.92 9.46
N LEU A 15 -0.64 -2.46 8.58
CA LEU A 15 -0.78 -3.80 8.01
C LEU A 15 0.17 -4.83 8.62
N THR A 16 1.06 -4.43 9.54
CA THR A 16 2.01 -5.34 10.18
C THR A 16 1.36 -6.00 11.41
N PRO A 17 1.25 -7.35 11.47
CA PRO A 17 0.53 -8.05 12.54
C PRO A 17 1.15 -7.91 13.94
N ASN A 18 2.45 -7.61 14.04
CA ASN A 18 3.12 -7.36 15.31
C ASN A 18 3.40 -5.87 15.45
N SER A 19 2.72 -5.23 16.39
CA SER A 19 2.92 -3.82 16.77
C SER A 19 4.30 -3.50 17.39
N GLU A 20 5.21 -4.49 17.47
CA GLU A 20 6.53 -4.34 18.12
C GLU A 20 7.75 -4.34 17.17
N LEU A 21 7.57 -4.36 15.86
CA LEU A 21 8.64 -4.05 14.91
C LEU A 21 8.09 -3.00 13.93
N GLN A 22 8.52 -1.75 13.89
CA GLN A 22 9.73 -1.11 14.37
C GLN A 22 9.42 0.39 14.49
N ASN A 23 10.10 1.10 15.39
CA ASN A 23 10.51 2.48 15.13
C ASN A 23 11.40 2.51 13.87
N ILE A 24 10.89 2.12 12.69
CA ILE A 24 11.46 2.61 11.44
C ILE A 24 11.05 4.05 11.47
N ASN A 25 11.99 4.90 11.87
CA ASN A 25 11.91 6.34 11.75
C ASN A 25 11.22 6.64 10.42
N SER A 26 9.92 6.95 10.49
CA SER A 26 9.10 7.36 9.35
C SER A 26 9.44 8.80 8.97
N ASN A 27 10.70 9.17 9.21
CA ASN A 27 11.34 10.43 8.86
C ASN A 27 12.09 10.27 7.53
N SER A 28 12.05 9.10 6.88
CA SER A 28 12.49 9.01 5.49
C SER A 28 11.52 9.84 4.65
N PRO A 29 11.98 10.97 4.06
CA PRO A 29 11.11 11.80 3.25
C PRO A 29 10.55 10.94 2.11
N THR A 30 9.26 11.09 1.85
CA THR A 30 8.63 10.47 0.69
C THR A 30 9.39 10.93 -0.56
N PRO A 31 9.94 10.03 -1.39
CA PRO A 31 10.67 10.41 -2.58
C PRO A 31 9.72 11.19 -3.49
N SER A 32 10.10 12.44 -3.77
CA SER A 32 9.39 13.30 -4.70
C SER A 32 10.10 13.27 -6.04
N CYS A 33 9.37 12.99 -7.12
CA CYS A 33 9.88 13.22 -8.47
C CYS A 33 9.41 14.56 -8.99
N ASN A 34 10.28 15.25 -9.72
CA ASN A 34 9.92 16.49 -10.39
C ASN A 34 9.05 16.17 -11.62
N PHE A 35 7.87 16.79 -11.73
CA PHE A 35 6.97 16.61 -12.86
C PHE A 35 7.63 16.94 -14.22
N LEU A 36 8.49 17.96 -14.26
CA LEU A 36 9.20 18.40 -15.47
C LEU A 36 10.30 17.43 -15.89
N ASN A 37 10.82 16.63 -14.95
CA ASN A 37 11.79 15.55 -15.18
C ASN A 37 11.16 14.23 -14.73
N SER A 38 10.23 13.71 -15.52
CA SER A 38 9.36 12.58 -15.17
C SER A 38 10.07 11.21 -15.01
N LEU A 39 11.40 11.18 -14.98
CA LEU A 39 12.18 9.96 -14.82
C LEU A 39 12.38 9.69 -13.33
N CYS A 40 11.41 9.00 -12.73
CA CYS A 40 11.63 8.32 -11.47
C CYS A 40 12.25 6.96 -11.75
N TYR A 41 13.15 6.51 -10.89
CA TYR A 41 13.70 5.17 -11.01
C TYR A 41 13.74 4.48 -9.66
N ALA A 42 13.57 3.16 -9.71
CA ALA A 42 13.93 2.26 -8.63
C ALA A 42 15.09 1.43 -9.13
N ARG A 43 16.17 1.40 -8.35
CA ARG A 43 17.34 0.59 -8.62
C ARG A 43 17.51 -0.47 -7.54
N THR A 44 17.74 -1.71 -7.97
CA THR A 44 18.09 -2.82 -7.10
C THR A 44 19.43 -3.39 -7.56
N GLU A 45 20.40 -3.46 -6.66
CA GLU A 45 21.74 -3.97 -6.92
C GLU A 45 22.13 -5.00 -5.84
N TYR A 46 23.02 -5.94 -6.19
CA TYR A 46 23.70 -6.84 -5.23
C TYR A 46 22.78 -7.59 -4.27
N LEU A 47 21.63 -8.09 -4.74
CA LEU A 47 20.70 -8.84 -3.90
C LEU A 47 21.20 -10.29 -3.69
N PRO A 48 21.28 -10.77 -2.43
CA PRO A 48 21.78 -12.11 -2.11
C PRO A 48 20.77 -13.22 -2.45
N ARG A 49 19.54 -12.86 -2.83
CA ARG A 49 18.47 -13.78 -3.24
C ARG A 49 17.58 -13.07 -4.25
N SER A 50 16.88 -13.86 -5.05
CA SER A 50 15.84 -13.34 -5.93
C SER A 50 14.72 -12.67 -5.13
N VAL A 51 14.29 -11.48 -5.54
CA VAL A 51 13.21 -10.73 -4.89
C VAL A 51 12.11 -10.37 -5.88
N LEU A 52 10.91 -10.22 -5.34
CA LEU A 52 9.77 -9.60 -6.01
C LEU A 52 9.52 -8.25 -5.35
N TYR A 53 9.47 -7.17 -6.14
CA TYR A 53 9.10 -5.85 -5.63
C TYR A 53 7.93 -5.26 -6.39
N TYR A 54 7.23 -4.35 -5.70
CA TYR A 54 6.07 -3.63 -6.18
C TYR A 54 6.40 -2.14 -6.18
N VAL A 55 5.85 -1.40 -7.15
CA VAL A 55 5.91 0.06 -7.18
C VAL A 55 4.47 0.57 -7.10
N HIS A 56 4.19 1.43 -6.12
CA HIS A 56 2.87 1.98 -5.87
C HIS A 56 2.96 3.39 -5.25
N TYR A 57 1.82 4.07 -5.16
CA TYR A 57 1.69 5.38 -4.53
C TYR A 57 2.03 5.30 -3.02
N PRO A 58 2.70 6.31 -2.41
CA PRO A 58 3.14 6.25 -1.01
C PRO A 58 2.03 6.07 0.05
N LYS A 59 0.78 6.43 -0.27
CA LYS A 59 -0.38 6.23 0.62
C LYS A 59 -1.26 5.05 0.18
N GLU A 60 -0.69 4.10 -0.53
CA GLU A 60 -1.34 2.88 -1.00
C GLU A 60 -0.50 1.67 -0.58
N VAL A 61 -1.07 0.47 -0.71
CA VAL A 61 -0.42 -0.80 -0.37
C VAL A 61 -0.54 -1.79 -1.52
N PRO A 62 0.44 -2.68 -1.75
CA PRO A 62 0.38 -3.60 -2.86
C PRO A 62 -0.64 -4.72 -2.59
N ASN A 63 -1.41 -5.07 -3.62
CA ASN A 63 -2.37 -6.17 -3.64
C ASN A 63 -1.76 -7.39 -4.35
N ILE A 64 -2.30 -8.59 -4.10
CA ILE A 64 -1.87 -9.82 -4.79
C ILE A 64 -2.06 -9.78 -6.30
N VAL A 65 -2.98 -8.94 -6.78
CA VAL A 65 -3.27 -8.76 -8.20
C VAL A 65 -2.41 -7.69 -8.86
N ASP A 66 -1.62 -6.95 -8.07
CA ASP A 66 -0.83 -5.84 -8.60
C ASP A 66 0.40 -6.38 -9.36
N LYS A 67 0.85 -5.59 -10.33
CA LYS A 67 2.04 -5.92 -11.11
C LYS A 67 3.27 -5.91 -10.19
N TYR A 68 4.03 -7.00 -10.25
CA TYR A 68 5.32 -7.11 -9.58
C TYR A 68 6.45 -7.16 -10.60
N TYR A 69 7.64 -6.85 -10.11
CA TYR A 69 8.89 -6.94 -10.84
C TYR A 69 9.79 -7.95 -10.13
N SER A 70 10.49 -8.78 -10.90
CA SER A 70 11.40 -9.78 -10.37
C SER A 70 12.84 -9.37 -10.64
N VAL A 71 13.70 -9.57 -9.64
CA VAL A 71 15.15 -9.39 -9.74
C VAL A 71 15.77 -10.70 -9.28
N GLN A 72 16.60 -11.32 -10.13
CA GLN A 72 17.27 -12.56 -9.74
C GLN A 72 18.50 -12.24 -8.89
N GLU A 73 19.02 -13.26 -8.21
CA GLU A 73 20.25 -13.16 -7.43
C GLU A 73 21.41 -12.61 -8.29
N ASN A 74 22.21 -11.71 -7.70
CA ASN A 74 23.35 -11.06 -8.35
C ASN A 74 23.02 -10.29 -9.63
N MET A 75 21.74 -9.95 -9.88
CA MET A 75 21.35 -9.05 -10.97
C MET A 75 21.15 -7.62 -10.47
N GLU A 76 21.57 -6.68 -11.31
CA GLU A 76 21.18 -5.27 -11.21
C GLU A 76 19.94 -5.04 -12.06
N ARG A 77 19.00 -4.25 -11.54
CA ARG A 77 17.81 -3.83 -12.28
C ARG A 77 17.50 -2.37 -12.03
N ASP A 78 17.45 -1.62 -13.13
CA ASP A 78 16.94 -0.27 -13.20
C ASP A 78 15.53 -0.27 -13.74
N THR A 79 14.59 0.26 -12.96
CA THR A 79 13.19 0.40 -13.38
C THR A 79 12.80 1.85 -13.34
N THR A 80 12.74 2.45 -14.52
CA THR A 80 12.23 3.79 -14.73
C THR A 80 10.72 3.77 -14.86
N PHE A 81 10.04 4.70 -14.20
CA PHE A 81 8.59 4.84 -14.26
C PHE A 81 8.19 6.32 -14.29
N THR A 82 7.10 6.59 -14.99
CA THR A 82 6.38 7.86 -14.97
C THR A 82 5.09 7.67 -14.19
N PHE A 83 4.66 8.68 -13.45
CA PHE A 83 3.38 8.66 -12.75
C PHE A 83 2.59 9.94 -12.98
N TRP A 84 1.28 9.82 -12.93
CA TRP A 84 0.34 10.92 -12.94
C TRP A 84 -0.47 10.86 -11.64
N GLU A 85 -0.50 11.96 -10.89
CA GLU A 85 -1.30 12.07 -9.67
C GLU A 85 -2.52 12.95 -9.95
N MET A 86 -3.71 12.43 -9.65
CA MET A 86 -4.94 13.19 -9.69
C MET A 86 -5.36 13.50 -8.25
N THR A 87 -5.30 14.77 -7.87
CA THR A 87 -5.71 15.23 -6.55
C THR A 87 -7.13 15.79 -6.58
N SER A 88 -7.86 15.61 -5.49
CA SER A 88 -9.19 16.20 -5.30
C SER A 88 -9.12 17.64 -4.82
N ALA A 89 -10.07 18.47 -5.24
CA ALA A 89 -10.24 19.83 -4.73
C ALA A 89 -10.55 19.82 -3.21
N PRO A 90 -9.92 20.68 -2.38
CA PRO A 90 -10.12 20.71 -0.93
C PRO A 90 -11.59 20.90 -0.52
N GLU A 91 -12.36 21.65 -1.32
CA GLU A 91 -13.76 21.99 -1.09
C GLU A 91 -14.67 20.75 -1.13
N LEU A 92 -14.22 19.63 -1.69
CA LEU A 92 -15.00 18.38 -1.68
C LEU A 92 -15.12 17.77 -0.28
N ARG A 93 -14.30 18.20 0.69
CA ARG A 93 -14.40 17.78 2.10
C ARG A 93 -15.71 18.22 2.77
N ARG A 94 -16.37 19.27 2.25
CA ARG A 94 -17.67 19.73 2.77
C ARG A 94 -18.84 18.80 2.47
N LEU A 95 -18.69 17.93 1.47
CA LEU A 95 -19.70 16.93 1.11
C LEU A 95 -19.52 15.68 1.96
N SER A 96 -20.57 14.90 2.18
CA SER A 96 -20.41 13.58 2.80
C SER A 96 -19.75 12.61 1.80
N PRO A 97 -19.07 11.54 2.27
CA PRO A 97 -18.58 10.47 1.39
C PRO A 97 -19.67 9.89 0.48
N SER A 98 -20.92 9.81 0.97
CA SER A 98 -22.06 9.31 0.19
C SER A 98 -22.48 10.25 -0.94
N GLN A 99 -22.38 11.57 -0.76
CA GLN A 99 -22.68 12.55 -1.80
C GLN A 99 -21.63 12.55 -2.91
N ARG A 100 -20.34 12.55 -2.56
CA ARG A 100 -19.23 12.60 -3.54
C ARG A 100 -18.81 11.23 -4.08
N ARG A 101 -19.29 10.14 -3.48
CA ARG A 101 -18.99 8.74 -3.87
C ARG A 101 -17.50 8.36 -3.83
N CYS A 102 -16.69 9.10 -3.07
CA CYS A 102 -15.28 8.80 -2.82
C CYS A 102 -14.90 9.16 -1.37
N ARG A 103 -13.77 8.60 -0.91
CA ARG A 103 -13.26 8.78 0.45
C ARG A 103 -11.86 9.36 0.43
N PHE A 104 -11.59 10.23 1.39
CA PHE A 104 -10.25 10.71 1.72
C PHE A 104 -9.51 9.68 2.59
N MET A 105 -8.19 9.78 2.67
CA MET A 105 -7.34 8.87 3.46
C MET A 105 -7.76 8.79 4.94
N ASP A 106 -8.24 9.90 5.48
CA ASP A 106 -8.71 10.06 6.86
C ASP A 106 -10.16 9.59 7.08
N GLU A 107 -10.78 8.95 6.09
CA GLU A 107 -12.17 8.47 6.16
C GLU A 107 -12.25 6.95 6.05
N PRO A 108 -11.81 6.19 7.08
CA PRO A 108 -11.73 4.74 7.04
C PRO A 108 -13.11 4.08 6.86
N MET A 109 -13.10 2.84 6.37
CA MET A 109 -14.30 2.04 6.15
C MET A 109 -14.71 1.24 7.39
N ASP A 110 -13.74 0.87 8.22
CA ASP A 110 -13.94 0.16 9.49
C ASP A 110 -12.94 0.64 10.55
N ASN A 111 -13.07 0.12 11.77
CA ASN A 111 -12.19 0.47 12.89
C ASN A 111 -10.91 -0.37 12.94
N THR A 112 -10.72 -1.33 12.04
CA THR A 112 -9.56 -2.23 12.09
C THR A 112 -8.32 -1.56 11.51
N ILE A 113 -8.49 -0.77 10.46
CA ILE A 113 -7.43 0.01 9.83
C ILE A 113 -7.91 1.47 9.77
N PRO A 114 -7.32 2.40 10.54
CA PRO A 114 -7.81 3.77 10.68
C PRO A 114 -7.43 4.67 9.50
N VAL A 115 -7.27 4.09 8.31
CA VAL A 115 -6.97 4.79 7.06
C VAL A 115 -7.76 4.18 5.91
N TYR A 116 -8.17 5.02 4.96
CA TYR A 116 -8.73 4.56 3.70
C TYR A 116 -7.64 4.52 2.63
N SER A 117 -7.51 3.38 1.95
CA SER A 117 -6.93 3.32 0.61
C SER A 117 -7.75 2.34 -0.23
N TYR A 118 -7.56 2.37 -1.55
CA TYR A 118 -8.35 1.52 -2.44
C TYR A 118 -8.02 0.04 -2.19
N ASN A 119 -6.74 -0.31 -2.08
CA ASN A 119 -6.36 -1.71 -1.83
C ASN A 119 -6.71 -2.16 -0.42
N VAL A 120 -6.57 -1.31 0.61
CA VAL A 120 -7.03 -1.62 1.97
C VAL A 120 -8.52 -1.97 1.98
N CYS A 121 -9.36 -1.14 1.35
CA CYS A 121 -10.79 -1.40 1.22
C CYS A 121 -11.07 -2.77 0.56
N ARG A 122 -10.39 -3.07 -0.55
CA ARG A 122 -10.56 -4.36 -1.25
C ARG A 122 -10.11 -5.55 -0.41
N MET A 123 -9.03 -5.40 0.35
CA MET A 123 -8.55 -6.44 1.25
C MET A 123 -9.59 -6.73 2.34
N ILE A 124 -10.12 -5.69 2.99
CA ILE A 124 -11.18 -5.81 4.01
C ILE A 124 -12.42 -6.49 3.43
N CYS A 125 -12.89 -6.05 2.25
CA CYS A 125 -14.06 -6.65 1.62
C CYS A 125 -13.87 -8.15 1.31
N ARG A 126 -12.73 -8.53 0.73
CA ARG A 126 -12.43 -9.93 0.40
C ARG A 126 -12.33 -10.79 1.66
N ARG A 127 -11.72 -10.24 2.70
CA ARG A 127 -11.61 -10.90 3.99
C ARG A 127 -12.99 -11.13 4.62
N ASN A 128 -13.84 -10.11 4.67
CA ASN A 128 -15.19 -10.21 5.23
C ASN A 128 -16.04 -11.23 4.45
N LEU A 129 -15.86 -11.29 3.13
CA LEU A 129 -16.50 -12.31 2.29
C LEU A 129 -16.01 -13.72 2.64
N ALA A 130 -14.70 -13.92 2.78
CA ALA A 130 -14.12 -15.21 3.19
C ALA A 130 -14.60 -15.64 4.58
N LEU A 131 -14.69 -14.71 5.54
CA LEU A 131 -15.26 -14.97 6.86
C LEU A 131 -16.75 -15.35 6.77
N LYS A 132 -17.53 -14.66 5.94
CA LYS A 132 -18.96 -14.93 5.77
C LYS A 132 -19.21 -16.31 5.15
N MET A 133 -18.48 -16.65 4.08
CA MET A 133 -18.69 -17.84 3.26
C MET A 133 -17.95 -19.07 3.80
N CYS A 134 -16.67 -18.92 4.15
CA CYS A 134 -15.78 -20.03 4.50
C CYS A 134 -15.49 -20.14 6.00
N LYS A 135 -15.94 -19.17 6.81
CA LYS A 135 -15.72 -19.11 8.27
C LYS A 135 -14.25 -19.11 8.68
N CYS A 136 -13.34 -18.70 7.79
CA CYS A 136 -11.91 -18.57 8.06
C CYS A 136 -11.35 -17.26 7.50
N THR A 137 -10.29 -16.74 8.12
CA THR A 137 -9.53 -15.59 7.60
C THR A 137 -8.27 -16.07 6.88
N PRO A 138 -8.08 -15.74 5.59
CA PRO A 138 -6.82 -16.01 4.90
C PRO A 138 -5.64 -15.36 5.60
N HIS A 139 -4.53 -16.09 5.76
CA HIS A 139 -3.33 -15.64 6.49
C HIS A 139 -2.76 -14.28 6.01
N PHE A 140 -2.97 -13.92 4.75
CA PHE A 140 -2.49 -12.66 4.18
C PHE A 140 -3.39 -11.43 4.48
N TYR A 141 -4.39 -11.59 5.35
CA TYR A 141 -5.17 -10.50 5.94
C TYR A 141 -4.92 -10.46 7.46
N PRO A 142 -3.88 -9.74 7.91
CA PRO A 142 -3.31 -9.89 9.25
C PRO A 142 -4.08 -9.19 10.39
N TYR A 143 -5.12 -8.40 10.10
CA TYR A 143 -5.89 -7.66 11.12
C TYR A 143 -6.96 -8.57 11.73
N PRO A 144 -7.33 -8.45 13.02
CA PRO A 144 -8.49 -9.15 13.59
C PRO A 144 -9.79 -8.59 12.97
N GLY A 145 -10.81 -9.44 12.83
CA GLY A 145 -12.08 -9.06 12.20
C GLY A 145 -12.88 -8.33 13.25
N ALA A 146 -13.66 -7.32 12.87
CA ALA A 146 -14.75 -6.90 13.74
C ALA A 146 -15.70 -8.10 13.85
N SER A 147 -15.70 -8.73 15.03
CA SER A 147 -16.61 -9.79 15.45
C SER A 147 -18.02 -9.25 15.62
#